data_AF-A0A6M3J7V6-F1
#
_entry.id   AF-A0A6M3J7V6-F1
#
_cell.length_a   1.000
_cell.length_b   1.000
_cell.length_c   1.000
_cell.angle_alpha   90.00
_cell.angle_beta   90.00
_cell.angle_gamma   90.00
#
_symmetry.space_group_name_H-M   'P 1'
#
loop_
_entity.id
_entity.type
_entity.pdbx_description
1 polymer ?
#
loop_
_entity_poly.entity_id
_entity_poly.type
_entity_poly.pdbx_seq_one_letter_code
_entity_poly.pdbx_strand_id
1 'polypeptide(L)'
;MLHTTFRLGREKGACISSYRKMAKAVGGITKYGTNTPLALEEVVKVCGLADAIWCLRCTCEPSQEFLIEFACRCAEHVLHYYERQYPNDKRPKQAIEKARQCFTDKTASADSADSAAWAASAARAASAAASAAASAASAASAAASAAEIKWQTETFIEMLKNWGPK
;
A
#
# COMPACT_ATOMS: atom_id res chain seq x y z
N MET A 1 -8.61 11.73 -3.96
CA MET A 1 -8.51 11.00 -2.68
C MET A 1 -9.26 9.68 -2.79
N LEU A 2 -8.72 8.59 -2.22
CA LEU A 2 -9.33 7.25 -2.27
C LEU A 2 -10.27 7.00 -1.08
N HIS A 3 -11.37 6.31 -1.34
CA HIS A 3 -12.39 5.97 -0.35
C HIS A 3 -12.71 4.47 -0.35
N THR A 4 -13.23 3.97 0.76
CA THR A 4 -13.90 2.67 0.86
C THR A 4 -15.31 2.85 1.44
N THR A 5 -16.02 1.76 1.69
CA THR A 5 -17.30 1.77 2.42
C THR A 5 -17.40 0.57 3.35
N PHE A 6 -18.27 0.62 4.36
CA PHE A 6 -18.54 -0.54 5.22
C PHE A 6 -19.14 -1.71 4.45
N ARG A 7 -19.88 -1.45 3.35
CA ARG A 7 -20.34 -2.50 2.45
C ARG A 7 -19.17 -3.19 1.75
N LEU A 8 -18.32 -2.43 1.04
CA LEU A 8 -17.19 -2.98 0.29
C LEU A 8 -16.21 -3.74 1.20
N GLY A 9 -15.93 -3.19 2.39
CA GLY A 9 -15.11 -3.86 3.40
C GLY A 9 -15.71 -5.20 3.84
N ARG A 10 -17.03 -5.25 4.07
CA ARG A 10 -17.70 -6.51 4.45
C ARG A 10 -17.68 -7.54 3.32
N GLU A 11 -17.94 -7.13 2.09
CA GLU A 11 -17.93 -7.99 0.90
C GLU A 11 -16.55 -8.61 0.64
N LYS A 12 -15.47 -7.86 0.92
CA LYS A 12 -14.09 -8.36 0.78
C LYS A 12 -13.53 -9.02 2.05
N GLY A 13 -14.34 -9.18 3.09
CA GLY A 13 -13.96 -9.91 4.30
C GLY A 13 -12.99 -9.14 5.20
N ALA A 14 -13.24 -7.84 5.42
CA ALA A 14 -12.46 -7.02 6.35
C ALA A 14 -12.44 -7.65 7.75
N CYS A 15 -11.28 -7.57 8.41
CA CYS A 15 -11.11 -8.13 9.75
C CYS A 15 -12.15 -7.55 10.73
N ILE A 16 -12.78 -8.42 11.52
CA ILE A 16 -13.86 -8.05 12.45
C ILE A 16 -13.38 -6.98 13.45
N SER A 17 -12.13 -7.05 13.92
CA SER A 17 -11.58 -6.08 14.88
C SER A 17 -11.52 -4.68 14.27
N SER A 18 -10.89 -4.52 13.11
CA SER A 18 -10.74 -3.24 12.41
C SER A 18 -12.09 -2.69 11.96
N TYR A 19 -12.97 -3.56 11.46
CA TYR A 19 -14.34 -3.20 11.07
C TYR A 19 -15.14 -2.62 12.24
N ARG A 20 -15.10 -3.27 13.41
CA ARG A 20 -15.76 -2.78 14.64
C ARG A 20 -15.11 -1.51 15.17
N LYS A 21 -13.78 -1.41 15.11
CA LYS A 21 -13.02 -0.22 15.54
C LYS A 21 -13.44 1.00 14.72
N MET A 22 -13.47 0.86 13.40
CA MET A 22 -13.91 1.90 12.48
C MET A 22 -15.37 2.26 12.69
N ALA A 23 -16.26 1.25 12.82
CA ALA A 23 -17.67 1.46 13.11
C ALA A 23 -17.88 2.30 14.38
N LYS A 24 -17.13 2.02 15.45
CA LYS A 24 -17.19 2.80 16.69
C LYS A 24 -16.71 4.23 16.48
N ALA A 25 -15.61 4.43 15.77
CA ALA A 25 -15.03 5.76 15.53
C ALA A 25 -15.98 6.70 14.78
N VAL A 26 -16.80 6.17 13.86
CA VAL A 26 -17.79 6.96 13.11
C VAL A 26 -19.16 7.08 13.79
N GLY A 27 -19.32 6.56 15.01
CA GLY A 27 -20.60 6.61 15.75
C GLY A 27 -21.61 5.54 15.35
N GLY A 28 -21.16 4.43 14.76
CA GLY A 28 -21.97 3.27 14.39
C GLY A 28 -22.40 3.26 12.92
N ILE A 29 -22.40 2.07 12.31
CA ILE A 29 -22.68 1.88 10.87
C ILE A 29 -24.10 2.31 10.52
N THR A 30 -25.09 2.05 11.38
CA THR A 30 -26.48 2.44 11.15
C THR A 30 -26.63 3.94 10.98
N LYS A 31 -25.90 4.74 11.77
CA LYS A 31 -25.93 6.20 11.71
C LYS A 31 -25.07 6.73 10.56
N TYR A 32 -23.88 6.16 10.37
CA TYR A 32 -22.93 6.61 9.35
C TYR A 32 -23.39 6.25 7.93
N GLY A 33 -24.06 5.10 7.76
CA GLY A 33 -24.48 4.54 6.48
C GLY A 33 -23.47 3.52 5.93
N THR A 34 -23.97 2.39 5.41
CA THR A 34 -23.13 1.30 4.89
C THR A 34 -22.41 1.62 3.59
N ASN A 35 -23.01 2.49 2.77
CA ASN A 35 -22.50 2.92 1.45
C ASN A 35 -21.84 4.31 1.49
N THR A 36 -21.85 4.97 2.64
CA THR A 36 -21.24 6.29 2.80
C THR A 36 -19.74 6.18 2.56
N PRO A 37 -19.16 6.97 1.63
CA PRO A 37 -17.72 6.99 1.40
C PRO A 37 -16.96 7.25 2.71
N LEU A 38 -15.95 6.43 2.96
CA LEU A 38 -15.03 6.55 4.08
C LEU A 38 -13.63 6.76 3.54
N ALA A 39 -13.05 7.92 3.84
CA ALA A 39 -11.70 8.28 3.40
C ALA A 39 -10.66 7.28 3.94
N LEU A 40 -9.75 6.83 3.08
CA LEU A 40 -8.64 5.98 3.51
C LEU A 40 -7.72 6.67 4.55
N GLU A 41 -7.64 8.00 4.53
CA GLU A 41 -6.92 8.76 5.57
C GLU A 41 -7.50 8.50 6.97
N GLU A 42 -8.83 8.44 7.10
CA GLU A 42 -9.49 8.12 8.38
C GLU A 42 -9.25 6.67 8.80
N VAL A 43 -9.16 5.74 7.83
CA VAL A 43 -8.78 4.35 8.10
C VAL A 43 -7.36 4.28 8.65
N VAL A 44 -6.41 5.05 8.11
CA VAL A 44 -5.04 5.13 8.65
C VAL A 44 -5.06 5.62 10.09
N LYS A 45 -5.81 6.69 10.39
CA LYS A 45 -5.89 7.29 11.74
C LYS A 45 -6.53 6.34 12.75
N VAL A 46 -7.59 5.63 12.37
CA VAL A 46 -8.37 4.80 13.30
C VAL A 46 -7.82 3.38 13.38
N CYS A 47 -7.61 2.72 12.25
CA CYS A 47 -7.24 1.31 12.18
C CYS A 47 -5.72 1.12 12.06
N GLY A 48 -5.04 2.03 11.38
CA GLY A 48 -3.60 1.99 11.14
C GLY A 48 -3.25 1.77 9.68
N LEU A 49 -1.97 1.93 9.35
CA LEU A 49 -1.47 1.82 7.97
C LEU A 49 -1.76 0.45 7.34
N ALA A 50 -1.57 -0.64 8.08
CA ALA A 50 -1.76 -1.99 7.56
C ALA A 50 -3.21 -2.24 7.09
N ASP A 51 -4.20 -1.80 7.87
CA ASP A 51 -5.61 -1.88 7.49
C ASP A 51 -5.94 -0.97 6.30
N ALA A 52 -5.35 0.23 6.25
CA ALA A 52 -5.53 1.13 5.11
C ALA A 52 -4.97 0.55 3.80
N ILE A 53 -3.77 -0.06 3.84
CA ILE A 53 -3.20 -0.77 2.68
C ILE A 53 -4.12 -1.92 2.27
N TRP A 54 -4.64 -2.70 3.22
CA TRP A 54 -5.59 -3.78 2.91
C TRP A 54 -6.86 -3.26 2.23
N CYS A 55 -7.38 -2.11 2.67
CA CYS A 55 -8.56 -1.47 2.10
C CYS A 55 -8.39 -1.02 0.63
N LEU A 56 -7.17 -0.94 0.09
CA LEU A 56 -6.95 -0.69 -1.34
C LEU A 56 -7.62 -1.75 -2.23
N ARG A 57 -7.89 -2.96 -1.71
CA ARG A 57 -8.63 -4.03 -2.42
C ARG A 57 -10.13 -3.76 -2.57
N CYS A 58 -10.65 -2.77 -1.87
CA CYS A 58 -12.08 -2.49 -1.75
C CYS A 58 -12.37 -0.99 -1.75
N THR A 59 -11.68 -0.24 -2.60
CA THR A 59 -11.91 1.18 -2.80
C THR A 59 -13.06 1.46 -3.76
N CYS A 60 -13.66 2.65 -3.63
CA CYS A 60 -14.65 3.16 -4.56
C CYS A 60 -13.99 3.52 -5.90
N GLU A 61 -12.78 4.07 -5.86
CA GLU A 61 -11.96 4.44 -7.01
C GLU A 61 -10.88 3.37 -7.31
N PRO A 62 -10.33 3.31 -8.53
CA PRO A 62 -9.15 2.49 -8.82
C PRO A 62 -7.96 2.89 -7.95
N SER A 63 -7.35 1.91 -7.29
CA SER A 63 -6.29 2.10 -6.29
C SER A 63 -4.97 1.42 -6.67
N GLN A 64 -4.93 0.69 -7.78
CA GLN A 64 -3.77 -0.11 -8.18
C GLN A 64 -2.54 0.76 -8.43
N GLU A 65 -2.71 1.87 -9.13
CA GLU A 65 -1.62 2.84 -9.37
C GLU A 65 -1.11 3.44 -8.07
N PHE A 66 -2.01 3.74 -7.13
CA PHE A 66 -1.66 4.25 -5.81
C PHE A 66 -0.81 3.24 -5.04
N LEU A 67 -1.26 1.97 -5.01
CA LEU A 67 -0.56 0.88 -4.33
C LEU A 67 0.86 0.71 -4.88
N ILE A 68 1.01 0.76 -6.20
CA ILE A 68 2.28 0.52 -6.88
C ILE A 68 3.24 1.68 -6.66
N GLU A 69 2.78 2.93 -6.79
CA GLU A 69 3.61 4.09 -6.47
C GLU A 69 4.03 4.09 -4.99
N PHE A 70 3.14 3.71 -4.07
CA PHE A 70 3.49 3.60 -2.65
C PHE A 70 4.55 2.53 -2.42
N ALA A 71 4.38 1.34 -3.02
CA ALA A 71 5.37 0.27 -2.93
C ALA A 71 6.72 0.67 -3.52
N CYS A 72 6.73 1.39 -4.65
CA CYS A 72 7.95 1.93 -5.26
C CYS A 72 8.66 2.91 -4.33
N ARG A 73 7.94 3.84 -3.69
CA ARG A 73 8.52 4.77 -2.71
C ARG A 73 9.13 4.05 -1.51
N CYS A 74 8.44 3.04 -0.96
CA CYS A 74 8.98 2.23 0.12
C CYS A 74 10.26 1.48 -0.29
N ALA A 75 10.28 0.86 -1.47
CA ALA A 75 11.45 0.16 -1.98
C ALA A 75 12.63 1.11 -2.25
N GLU A 76 12.36 2.29 -2.81
CA GLU A 76 13.36 3.33 -3.07
C GLU A 76 13.96 3.90 -1.78
N HIS A 77 13.14 4.10 -0.74
CA HIS A 77 13.59 4.59 0.57
C HIS A 77 14.73 3.77 1.16
N VAL A 78 14.65 2.44 1.03
CA VAL A 78 15.64 1.51 1.60
C VAL A 78 16.65 0.98 0.58
N LEU A 79 16.51 1.33 -0.70
CA LEU A 79 17.34 0.79 -1.80
C LEU A 79 18.84 0.97 -1.55
N HIS A 80 19.23 2.11 -0.98
CA HIS A 80 20.62 2.44 -0.69
C HIS A 80 21.31 1.46 0.28
N TYR A 81 20.58 0.77 1.16
CA TYR A 81 21.13 -0.31 1.98
C TYR A 81 21.52 -1.51 1.14
N TYR A 82 20.65 -1.89 0.20
CA TYR A 82 20.90 -2.99 -0.73
C TYR A 82 22.06 -2.68 -1.67
N GLU A 83 22.08 -1.50 -2.28
CA GLU A 83 23.14 -1.09 -3.21
C GLU A 83 24.51 -0.99 -2.52
N ARG A 84 24.56 -0.72 -1.22
CA ARG A 84 25.82 -0.75 -0.45
C ARG A 84 26.38 -2.17 -0.31
N GLN A 85 25.51 -3.15 -0.13
CA GLN A 85 25.91 -4.56 0.04
C GLN A 85 26.15 -5.24 -1.32
N TYR A 86 25.40 -4.85 -2.35
CA TYR A 86 25.42 -5.43 -3.68
C TYR A 86 25.55 -4.35 -4.78
N PRO A 87 26.68 -3.63 -4.86
CA PRO A 87 26.83 -2.44 -5.72
C PRO A 87 26.71 -2.70 -7.22
N ASN A 88 26.94 -3.96 -7.65
CA ASN A 88 26.86 -4.35 -9.06
C ASN A 88 25.49 -4.93 -9.44
N ASP A 89 24.60 -5.19 -8.48
CA ASP A 89 23.27 -5.75 -8.75
C ASP A 89 22.24 -4.64 -8.93
N LYS A 90 21.94 -4.33 -10.20
CA LYS A 90 20.99 -3.27 -10.57
C LYS A 90 19.54 -3.75 -10.62
N ARG A 91 19.26 -5.03 -10.37
CA ARG A 91 17.91 -5.60 -10.55
C ARG A 91 16.84 -4.91 -9.70
N PRO A 92 17.06 -4.54 -8.41
CA PRO A 92 16.04 -3.87 -7.62
C PRO A 92 15.69 -2.47 -8.14
N LYS A 93 16.71 -1.68 -8.51
CA LYS A 93 16.51 -0.34 -9.10
C LYS A 93 15.72 -0.43 -10.41
N GLN A 94 16.11 -1.34 -11.29
CA GLN A 94 15.41 -1.57 -12.56
C GLN A 94 13.97 -2.05 -12.35
N ALA A 95 13.70 -2.86 -11.33
CA ALA A 95 12.34 -3.29 -11.00
C ALA A 95 11.45 -2.12 -10.56
N ILE A 96 11.96 -1.18 -9.75
CA ILE A 96 11.24 0.04 -9.36
C ILE A 96 10.93 0.91 -10.58
N GLU A 97 11.93 1.14 -11.44
CA GLU A 97 11.76 1.93 -12.67
C GLU A 97 10.72 1.30 -13.60
N LYS A 98 10.76 -0.02 -13.78
CA LYS A 98 9.79 -0.76 -14.60
C LYS A 98 8.38 -0.73 -14.03
N ALA A 99 8.23 -0.89 -12.72
CA ALA A 99 6.92 -0.82 -12.06
C ALA A 99 6.23 0.53 -12.28
N ARG A 100 6.98 1.65 -12.24
CA ARG A 100 6.46 2.99 -12.55
C ARG A 100 6.13 3.17 -14.04
N GLN A 101 6.92 2.59 -14.94
CA GLN A 101 6.67 2.64 -16.40
C GLN A 101 5.38 1.92 -16.78
N CYS A 102 5.12 0.73 -16.22
CA CYS A 102 3.97 -0.12 -16.57
C CYS A 102 2.60 0.56 -16.46
N PHE A 103 2.44 1.59 -15.63
CA PHE A 103 1.17 2.30 -15.45
C PHE A 103 1.17 3.70 -16.08
N THR A 104 2.34 4.23 -16.46
CA THR A 104 2.42 5.48 -17.21
C THR A 104 2.02 5.25 -18.67
N ASP A 105 2.33 4.07 -19.21
CA ASP A 105 1.95 3.65 -20.55
C ASP A 105 0.57 2.95 -20.54
N LYS A 106 -0.52 3.73 -20.66
CA LYS A 106 -1.92 3.27 -20.68
C LYS A 106 -2.30 2.30 -21.84
N THR A 107 -1.33 1.79 -22.61
CA THR A 107 -1.55 0.87 -23.74
C THR A 107 -1.56 -0.60 -23.33
N ALA A 108 -1.11 -0.95 -22.13
CA ALA A 108 -1.24 -2.30 -21.59
C ALA A 108 -2.59 -2.44 -20.87
N SER A 109 -3.54 -3.13 -21.52
CA SER A 109 -4.85 -3.41 -20.95
C SER A 109 -4.73 -4.09 -19.58
N ALA A 110 -5.49 -3.60 -18.59
CA ALA A 110 -5.59 -4.17 -17.25
C ALA A 110 -6.21 -5.59 -17.24
N ASP A 111 -6.78 -6.05 -18.35
CA ASP A 111 -7.43 -7.36 -18.52
C ASP A 111 -6.51 -8.45 -19.10
N SER A 112 -5.23 -8.16 -19.37
CA SER A 112 -4.34 -9.20 -19.90
C SER A 112 -3.78 -10.10 -18.80
N ALA A 113 -3.64 -11.40 -19.09
CA ALA A 113 -2.95 -12.36 -18.23
C ALA A 113 -1.51 -11.91 -17.90
N ASP A 114 -0.90 -11.10 -18.78
CA ASP A 114 0.39 -10.48 -18.56
C ASP A 114 0.35 -9.48 -17.41
N SER A 115 -0.65 -8.59 -17.34
CA SER A 115 -0.78 -7.62 -16.24
C SER A 115 -0.88 -8.29 -14.87
N ALA A 116 -1.56 -9.43 -14.78
CA ALA A 116 -1.64 -10.23 -13.55
C ALA A 116 -0.30 -10.91 -13.21
N ALA A 117 0.42 -11.45 -14.20
CA ALA A 117 1.74 -12.03 -14.00
C ALA A 117 2.78 -10.99 -13.57
N TRP A 118 2.72 -9.78 -14.14
CA TRP A 118 3.59 -8.66 -13.79
C TRP A 118 3.29 -8.12 -12.39
N ALA A 119 2.02 -7.94 -12.02
CA ALA A 119 1.62 -7.55 -10.67
C ALA A 119 2.06 -8.60 -9.62
N ALA A 120 1.91 -9.89 -9.94
CA ALA A 120 2.37 -10.97 -9.08
C ALA A 120 3.90 -10.99 -8.94
N SER A 121 4.64 -10.70 -10.02
CA SER A 121 6.11 -10.59 -10.00
C SER A 121 6.58 -9.40 -9.17
N ALA A 122 5.94 -8.23 -9.33
CA ALA A 122 6.23 -7.04 -8.52
C ALA A 122 5.91 -7.26 -7.04
N ALA A 123 4.77 -7.89 -6.72
CA ALA A 123 4.41 -8.25 -5.35
C ALA A 123 5.41 -9.25 -4.73
N ARG A 124 5.89 -10.23 -5.51
CA ARG A 124 6.94 -11.16 -5.09
C ARG A 124 8.28 -10.48 -4.87
N ALA A 125 8.67 -9.56 -5.75
CA ALA A 125 9.91 -8.78 -5.60
C ALA A 125 9.83 -7.89 -4.35
N ALA A 126 8.71 -7.22 -4.12
CA ALA A 126 8.47 -6.43 -2.91
C ALA A 126 8.49 -7.30 -1.64
N SER A 127 7.87 -8.48 -1.68
CA SER A 127 7.89 -9.44 -0.57
C SER A 127 9.28 -10.00 -0.29
N ALA A 128 10.08 -10.27 -1.33
CA ALA A 128 11.47 -10.70 -1.20
C ALA A 128 12.36 -9.59 -0.64
N ALA A 129 12.18 -8.35 -1.10
CA ALA A 129 12.86 -7.17 -0.56
C ALA A 129 12.49 -6.94 0.92
N ALA A 130 11.21 -7.05 1.26
CA ALA A 130 10.73 -6.95 2.64
C ALA A 130 11.29 -8.09 3.53
N SER A 131 11.38 -9.31 3.00
CA SER A 131 11.95 -10.46 3.73
C SER A 131 13.46 -10.31 3.93
N ALA A 132 14.18 -9.78 2.94
CA ALA A 132 15.60 -9.45 3.04
C ALA A 132 15.83 -8.33 4.05
N ALA A 133 14.99 -7.28 4.03
CA ALA A 133 15.01 -6.20 5.01
C ALA A 133 14.70 -6.72 6.43
N ALA A 134 13.70 -7.60 6.58
CA ALA A 134 13.36 -8.21 7.87
C ALA A 134 14.47 -9.15 8.39
N SER A 135 15.14 -9.88 7.50
CA SER A 135 16.28 -10.74 7.83
C SER A 135 17.50 -9.91 8.25
N ALA A 136 17.74 -8.77 7.60
CA ALA A 136 18.75 -7.79 8.00
C ALA A 136 18.37 -7.04 9.29
N ALA A 137 17.08 -6.87 9.56
CA ALA A 137 16.54 -6.26 10.77
C ALA A 137 16.51 -7.20 11.98
N SER A 138 16.97 -8.46 11.87
CA SER A 138 17.15 -9.35 13.02
C SER A 138 18.21 -8.88 14.03
N ALA A 139 18.88 -7.74 13.75
CA ALA A 139 19.70 -6.98 14.69
C ALA A 139 19.34 -5.49 14.79
N ALA A 140 18.16 -5.06 14.31
CA ALA A 140 17.71 -3.66 14.36
C ALA A 140 16.71 -3.43 15.51
N SER A 141 17.02 -2.47 16.38
CA SER A 141 16.22 -2.16 17.56
C SER A 141 14.77 -1.79 17.22
N ALA A 142 13.84 -1.98 18.17
CA ALA A 142 12.43 -1.57 18.05
C ALA A 142 12.24 -0.10 17.61
N ALA A 143 13.21 0.78 17.90
CA ALA A 143 13.21 2.17 17.48
C ALA A 143 13.36 2.33 15.96
N ALA A 144 14.17 1.50 15.30
CA ALA A 144 14.30 1.52 13.83
C ALA A 144 13.00 1.06 13.16
N SER A 145 12.37 0.01 13.68
CA SER A 145 11.06 -0.45 13.20
C SER A 145 9.97 0.60 13.40
N ALA A 146 9.96 1.30 14.54
CA ALA A 146 9.00 2.37 14.80
C ALA A 146 9.20 3.58 13.87
N ALA A 147 10.46 3.95 13.61
CA ALA A 147 10.79 5.03 12.68
C ALA A 147 10.34 4.70 11.25
N GLU A 148 10.55 3.47 10.79
CA GLU A 148 10.10 3.01 9.47
C GLU A 148 8.58 3.03 9.35
N ILE A 149 7.84 2.48 10.33
CA ILE A 149 6.38 2.51 10.34
C ILE A 149 5.86 3.95 10.28
N LYS A 150 6.50 4.86 11.03
CA LYS A 150 6.15 6.28 11.04
C LYS A 150 6.36 6.89 9.65
N TRP A 151 7.53 6.71 9.05
CA TRP A 151 7.85 7.23 7.72
C TRP A 151 6.88 6.71 6.65
N GLN A 152 6.58 5.40 6.65
CA GLN A 152 5.61 4.81 5.73
C GLN A 152 4.21 5.38 5.93
N THR A 153 3.79 5.59 7.18
CA THR A 153 2.47 6.15 7.49
C THR A 153 2.35 7.60 7.00
N GLU A 154 3.37 8.42 7.25
CA GLU A 154 3.42 9.82 6.81
C GLU A 154 3.42 9.90 5.27
N THR A 155 4.24 9.08 4.62
CA THR A 155 4.31 9.00 3.15
C THR A 155 2.96 8.57 2.54
N PHE A 156 2.30 7.58 3.12
CA PHE A 156 0.99 7.11 2.64
C PHE A 156 -0.08 8.20 2.76
N ILE A 157 -0.12 8.92 3.89
CA ILE A 157 -1.07 10.02 4.10
C ILE A 157 -0.79 11.19 3.13
N GLU A 158 0.47 11.57 2.96
CA GLU A 158 0.88 12.62 2.01
C GLU A 158 0.44 12.24 0.59
N MET A 159 0.71 11.00 0.19
CA MET A 159 0.25 10.49 -1.10
C MET A 159 -1.27 10.59 -1.23
N LEU A 160 -2.04 10.14 -0.24
CA LEU A 160 -3.51 10.18 -0.30
C LEU A 160 -4.05 11.60 -0.52
N LYS A 161 -3.46 12.60 0.13
CA LYS A 161 -3.83 14.02 0.03
C LYS A 161 -3.56 14.58 -1.36
N ASN A 162 -2.46 14.14 -1.98
CA ASN A 162 -2.03 14.58 -3.30
C ASN A 162 -2.53 13.66 -4.42
N TRP A 163 -3.31 12.62 -4.11
CA TRP A 163 -3.77 11.64 -5.09
C TRP A 163 -5.06 12.07 -5.80
N GLY A 164 -4.95 12.27 -7.10
CA GLY A 164 -6.07 12.46 -8.04
C GLY A 164 -5.83 11.67 -9.33
N PRO A 165 -6.88 11.42 -10.12
CA PRO A 165 -6.73 10.75 -11.42
C PRO A 165 -5.79 11.56 -12.32
N LYS A 166 -4.81 10.88 -12.94
CA LYS A 166 -3.93 11.45 -13.96
C LYS A 166 -4.53 11.34 -15.35
#